data_AF-A0A5F1YIS0-F1
#
_entry.id   AF-A0A5F1YIS0-F1
#
_cell.length_a   1.000
_cell.length_b   1.000
_cell.length_c   1.000
_cell.angle_alpha   90.00
_cell.angle_beta   90.00
_cell.angle_gamma   90.00
#
_symmetry.space_group_name_H-M   'P 1'
#
loop_
_entity.id
_entity.type
_entity.pdbx_description
1 polymer ?
#
loop_
_entity_poly.entity_id
_entity_poly.type
_entity_poly.pdbx_seq_one_letter_code
_entity_poly.pdbx_strand_id
1 'polypeptide(L)'
;MALTDIPYYYKIEFPIQSIYSEIQSPNLSVLHDYICSSILNILTESIPEQDAIRLENIINHLAKTKKDLLLSIVNTKTERSDVRGFAAKLLIKNSYSSDLDEIITRILEDTDSLVRFGVLYGLEEIQDFDRIRKLFITDSNIRIQETALEILENSNGIYTVFQQIAQSV
;
A
#
# COMPACT_ATOMS: atom_id res chain seq x y z
N MET A 1 -44.82 -10.69 4.59
CA MET A 1 -43.66 -10.49 3.70
C MET A 1 -42.45 -10.24 4.58
N ALA A 2 -41.52 -11.19 4.59
CA ALA A 2 -40.34 -11.18 5.43
C ALA A 2 -39.31 -10.15 4.92
N LEU A 3 -38.85 -9.27 5.81
CA LEU A 3 -37.62 -8.49 5.65
C LEU A 3 -36.55 -9.17 6.49
N THR A 4 -36.16 -10.38 6.08
CA THR A 4 -34.97 -11.06 6.60
C THR A 4 -34.00 -11.10 5.44
N ASP A 5 -32.95 -10.27 5.52
CA ASP A 5 -31.61 -10.49 4.94
C ASP A 5 -30.85 -9.16 4.99
N ILE A 6 -30.42 -8.78 6.20
CA ILE A 6 -29.30 -7.84 6.36
C ILE A 6 -28.11 -8.71 6.74
N PRO A 7 -27.06 -8.82 5.90
CA PRO A 7 -25.92 -9.67 6.19
C PRO A 7 -25.25 -9.20 7.48
N TYR A 8 -24.91 -10.16 8.34
CA TYR A 8 -24.19 -9.97 9.60
C TYR A 8 -22.95 -9.10 9.39
N TYR A 9 -23.07 -7.80 9.66
CA TYR A 9 -21.91 -6.95 9.90
C TYR A 9 -21.28 -7.42 11.22
N TYR A 10 -20.15 -8.12 11.13
CA TYR A 10 -19.28 -8.30 12.28
C TYR A 10 -18.92 -6.91 12.80
N LYS A 11 -19.50 -6.58 13.96
CA LYS A 11 -19.24 -5.35 14.68
C LYS A 11 -17.75 -5.36 15.01
N ILE A 12 -16.99 -4.48 14.36
CA ILE A 12 -15.59 -4.23 14.73
C ILE A 12 -15.68 -3.57 16.11
N GLU A 13 -15.48 -4.36 17.17
CA GLU A 13 -15.40 -3.84 18.52
C GLU A 13 -14.02 -3.23 18.69
N PHE A 14 -13.96 -1.90 18.58
CA PHE A 14 -12.79 -1.17 19.04
C PHE A 14 -12.71 -1.33 20.56
N PRO A 15 -11.58 -1.73 21.14
CA PRO A 15 -11.38 -1.72 22.58
C PRO A 15 -11.31 -0.25 23.04
N ILE A 16 -12.48 0.33 23.31
CA ILE A 16 -12.63 1.75 23.68
C ILE A 16 -12.62 1.92 25.21
N GLN A 17 -12.73 0.86 26.00
CA GLN A 17 -13.23 1.00 27.37
C GLN A 17 -12.23 1.35 28.48
N SER A 18 -10.89 1.30 28.29
CA SER A 18 -9.96 1.56 29.42
C SER A 18 -9.13 2.86 29.33
N ILE A 19 -9.02 3.51 28.18
CA ILE A 19 -8.03 4.60 28.01
C ILE A 19 -8.62 5.98 28.34
N TYR A 20 -9.94 6.17 28.20
CA TYR A 20 -10.56 7.47 28.42
C TYR A 20 -10.64 7.90 29.90
N SER A 21 -10.43 6.98 30.84
CA SER A 21 -10.46 7.30 32.28
C SER A 21 -9.13 7.81 32.85
N GLU A 22 -8.00 7.63 32.16
CA GLU A 22 -6.67 7.93 32.71
C GLU A 22 -5.98 9.16 32.10
N ILE A 23 -6.50 9.72 31.00
CA ILE A 23 -5.82 10.82 30.31
C ILE A 23 -6.37 12.18 30.76
N GLN A 24 -5.72 12.76 31.77
CA GLN A 24 -5.83 14.20 32.07
C GLN A 24 -5.23 15.00 30.90
N SER A 25 -6.12 15.49 30.01
CA SER A 25 -5.83 16.17 28.74
C SER A 25 -5.27 15.23 27.66
N PRO A 26 -6.00 14.95 26.57
CA PRO A 26 -5.52 14.05 25.53
C PRO A 26 -4.31 14.67 24.85
N ASN A 27 -3.13 14.15 25.19
CA ASN A 27 -1.96 14.41 24.38
C ASN A 27 -2.26 13.87 22.98
N LEU A 28 -2.46 14.79 22.03
CA LEU A 28 -2.94 14.49 20.68
C LEU A 28 -2.04 13.45 19.99
N SER A 29 -0.75 13.40 20.32
CA SER A 29 0.19 12.41 19.80
C SER A 29 -0.12 11.00 20.31
N VAL A 30 -0.40 10.84 21.61
CA VAL A 30 -0.71 9.53 22.21
C VAL A 30 -1.98 8.95 21.62
N LEU A 31 -3.00 9.80 21.40
CA LEU A 31 -4.24 9.38 20.76
C LEU A 31 -4.02 9.00 19.29
N HIS A 32 -3.20 9.77 18.57
CA HIS A 32 -2.83 9.46 17.18
C HIS A 32 -2.13 8.11 17.07
N ASP A 33 -1.13 7.87 17.91
CA ASP A 33 -0.35 6.62 17.90
C ASP A 33 -1.23 5.41 18.25
N TYR A 34 -2.09 5.54 19.26
CA TYR A 34 -3.05 4.50 19.62
C TYR A 34 -4.00 4.14 18.47
N ILE A 35 -4.54 5.15 17.77
CA ILE A 35 -5.42 4.94 16.62
C ILE A 35 -4.67 4.23 15.50
N CYS A 36 -3.43 4.66 15.20
CA CYS A 36 -2.61 4.03 14.17
C CYS A 36 -2.31 2.56 14.48
N SER A 37 -1.90 2.25 15.72
CA SER A 37 -1.66 0.88 16.17
C SER A 37 -2.94 0.04 16.13
N SER A 38 -4.09 0.59 16.51
CA SER A 38 -5.37 -0.11 16.48
C SER A 38 -5.78 -0.46 15.05
N ILE A 39 -5.63 0.48 14.11
CA ILE A 39 -5.92 0.22 12.69
C ILE A 39 -4.97 -0.83 12.14
N LEU A 40 -3.67 -0.74 12.46
CA LEU A 40 -2.68 -1.72 12.04
C LEU A 40 -3.06 -3.12 12.52
N ASN A 41 -3.40 -3.29 13.80
CA ASN A 41 -3.81 -4.58 14.36
C ASN A 41 -5.06 -5.13 13.66
N ILE A 42 -6.04 -4.28 13.34
CA ILE A 42 -7.22 -4.70 12.57
C ILE A 42 -6.80 -5.21 11.18
N LEU A 43 -5.92 -4.48 10.49
CA LEU A 43 -5.45 -4.85 9.16
C LEU A 43 -4.62 -6.14 9.18
N THR A 44 -3.86 -6.39 10.24
CA THR A 44 -2.93 -7.53 10.31
C THR A 44 -3.51 -8.78 10.96
N GLU A 45 -4.36 -8.64 11.97
CA GLU A 45 -4.86 -9.75 12.79
C GLU A 45 -6.33 -10.09 12.51
N SER A 46 -7.15 -9.11 12.11
CA SER A 46 -8.60 -9.30 11.98
C SER A 46 -9.07 -9.58 10.54
N ILE A 47 -8.28 -9.22 9.53
CA ILE A 47 -8.59 -9.47 8.13
C ILE A 47 -7.79 -10.68 7.64
N PRO A 48 -8.47 -11.81 7.31
CA PRO A 48 -7.80 -12.96 6.72
C PRO A 48 -7.08 -12.59 5.42
N GLU A 49 -5.90 -13.14 5.18
CA GLU A 49 -5.08 -12.88 3.98
C GLU A 49 -5.85 -13.17 2.67
N GLN A 50 -6.72 -14.17 2.69
CA GLN A 50 -7.59 -14.55 1.57
C GLN A 50 -8.73 -13.56 1.28
N ASP A 51 -9.01 -12.59 2.17
CA ASP A 51 -10.04 -11.55 1.97
C ASP A 51 -9.40 -10.26 1.42
N ALA A 52 -8.70 -10.39 0.29
CA ALA A 52 -7.98 -9.31 -0.36
C ALA A 52 -8.91 -8.15 -0.78
N ILE A 53 -10.15 -8.45 -1.17
CA ILE A 53 -11.15 -7.43 -1.57
C ILE A 53 -11.50 -6.53 -0.39
N ARG A 54 -11.76 -7.12 0.79
CA ARG A 54 -12.07 -6.33 1.99
C ARG A 54 -10.86 -5.51 2.43
N LEU A 55 -9.67 -6.11 2.39
CA LEU A 55 -8.43 -5.42 2.72
C LEU A 55 -8.24 -4.19 1.81
N GLU A 56 -8.31 -4.39 0.50
CA GLU A 56 -8.15 -3.34 -0.49
C GLU A 56 -9.19 -2.22 -0.29
N ASN A 57 -10.45 -2.55 -0.01
CA ASN A 57 -11.48 -1.54 0.26
C ASN A 57 -11.18 -0.68 1.50
N ILE A 58 -10.69 -1.29 2.58
CA ILE A 58 -10.32 -0.57 3.80
C ILE A 58 -9.11 0.33 3.54
N ILE A 59 -8.05 -0.19 2.94
CA ILE A 59 -6.84 0.62 2.64
C ILE A 59 -7.18 1.74 1.64
N ASN A 60 -8.04 1.50 0.65
CA ASN A 60 -8.55 2.55 -0.24
C ASN A 60 -9.30 3.66 0.51
N HIS A 61 -10.10 3.31 1.51
CA HIS A 61 -10.78 4.30 2.34
C HIS A 61 -9.78 5.10 3.20
N LEU A 62 -8.78 4.44 3.77
CA LEU A 62 -7.70 5.09 4.53
C LEU A 62 -6.89 6.03 3.63
N ALA A 63 -6.60 5.64 2.39
CA ALA A 63 -5.88 6.48 1.43
C ALA A 63 -6.56 7.84 1.19
N LYS A 64 -7.89 7.86 1.19
CA LYS A 64 -8.69 9.08 0.97
C LYS A 64 -8.78 9.98 2.20
N THR A 65 -8.58 9.43 3.39
CA THR A 65 -8.91 10.11 4.66
C THR A 65 -7.69 10.40 5.53
N LYS A 66 -6.62 9.59 5.41
CA LYS A 66 -5.43 9.60 6.27
C LYS A 66 -4.18 9.10 5.52
N LYS A 67 -3.62 9.93 4.63
CA LYS A 67 -2.41 9.59 3.86
C LYS A 67 -1.19 9.30 4.74
N ASP A 68 -1.02 10.03 5.84
CA ASP A 68 0.09 9.84 6.79
C ASP A 68 0.08 8.45 7.45
N LEU A 69 -1.12 7.87 7.61
CA LEU A 69 -1.28 6.52 8.12
C LEU A 69 -0.78 5.48 7.11
N LEU A 70 -1.00 5.69 5.81
CA LEU A 70 -0.45 4.78 4.80
C LEU A 70 1.08 4.80 4.82
N LEU A 71 1.69 5.98 4.95
CA LEU A 71 3.14 6.09 5.07
C LEU A 71 3.64 5.34 6.31
N SER A 72 2.92 5.47 7.42
CA SER A 72 3.19 4.69 8.63
C SER A 72 3.10 3.19 8.37
N ILE A 73 2.03 2.71 7.71
CA ILE A 73 1.81 1.30 7.37
C ILE A 73 2.97 0.73 6.56
N VAL A 74 3.42 1.42 5.50
CA VAL A 74 4.52 0.91 4.67
C VAL A 74 5.85 0.88 5.42
N ASN A 75 6.06 1.80 6.37
CA ASN A 75 7.25 1.80 7.22
C ASN A 75 7.17 0.80 8.40
N THR A 76 6.03 0.13 8.62
CA THR A 76 5.93 -0.86 9.69
C THR A 76 6.68 -2.14 9.33
N LYS A 77 7.23 -2.81 10.34
CA LYS A 77 7.81 -4.15 10.20
C LYS A 77 6.77 -5.27 10.40
N THR A 78 5.49 -5.03 10.09
CA THR A 78 4.49 -6.10 10.21
C THR A 78 4.81 -7.23 9.23
N GLU A 79 4.52 -8.48 9.58
CA GLU A 79 4.76 -9.61 8.66
C GLU A 79 3.75 -9.65 7.48
N ARG A 80 2.77 -8.74 7.45
CA ARG A 80 1.71 -8.67 6.44
C ARG A 80 2.12 -7.81 5.26
N SER A 81 2.96 -8.39 4.39
CA SER A 81 3.48 -7.71 3.19
C SER A 81 2.40 -7.38 2.16
N ASP A 82 1.27 -8.10 2.16
CA ASP A 82 0.08 -7.75 1.38
C ASP A 82 -0.50 -6.38 1.80
N VAL A 83 -0.63 -6.14 3.11
CA VAL A 83 -1.09 -4.86 3.67
C VAL A 83 -0.14 -3.73 3.29
N ARG A 84 1.17 -3.96 3.44
CA ARG A 84 2.20 -2.98 3.05
C ARG A 84 2.20 -2.71 1.55
N GLY A 85 2.07 -3.73 0.72
CA GLY A 85 2.03 -3.59 -0.74
C GLY A 85 0.82 -2.82 -1.24
N PHE A 86 -0.38 -3.08 -0.70
CA PHE A 86 -1.56 -2.27 -1.02
C PHE A 86 -1.41 -0.81 -0.57
N ALA A 87 -0.86 -0.58 0.62
CA ALA A 87 -0.59 0.78 1.09
C ALA A 87 0.43 1.51 0.21
N ALA A 88 1.50 0.83 -0.23
CA ALA A 88 2.50 1.36 -1.16
C ALA A 88 1.87 1.77 -2.50
N LYS A 89 1.08 0.88 -3.11
CA LYS A 89 0.34 1.15 -4.34
C LYS A 89 -0.49 2.43 -4.21
N LEU A 90 -1.27 2.53 -3.15
CA LEU A 90 -2.21 3.63 -2.94
C LEU A 90 -1.52 4.93 -2.54
N LEU A 91 -0.38 4.88 -1.85
CA LEU A 91 0.45 6.05 -1.61
C LEU A 91 0.91 6.68 -2.91
N ILE A 92 1.42 5.87 -3.84
CA ILE A 92 1.94 6.34 -5.14
C ILE A 92 0.80 6.85 -6.01
N LYS A 93 -0.24 6.04 -6.20
CA LYS A 93 -1.43 6.41 -6.99
C LYS A 93 -2.02 7.76 -6.58
N ASN A 94 -2.12 8.01 -5.27
CA ASN A 94 -2.73 9.22 -4.73
C ASN A 94 -1.71 10.32 -4.38
N SER A 95 -0.42 10.13 -4.68
CA SER A 95 0.61 11.12 -4.41
C SER A 95 0.76 12.07 -5.59
N TYR A 96 0.45 13.35 -5.35
CA TYR A 96 0.88 14.47 -6.18
C TYR A 96 1.98 15.30 -5.48
N SER A 97 2.68 14.72 -4.50
CA SER A 97 3.66 15.45 -3.66
C SER A 97 5.05 15.45 -4.28
N SER A 98 5.81 16.52 -3.99
CA SER A 98 7.25 16.62 -4.24
C SER A 98 8.05 15.45 -3.66
N ASP A 99 7.53 14.81 -2.62
CA ASP A 99 8.26 13.81 -1.84
C ASP A 99 8.08 12.38 -2.39
N LEU A 100 7.42 12.23 -3.55
CA LEU A 100 7.14 10.94 -4.16
C LEU A 100 8.43 10.13 -4.43
N ASP A 101 9.52 10.79 -4.83
CA ASP A 101 10.82 10.13 -5.05
C ASP A 101 11.40 9.52 -3.77
N GLU A 102 11.35 10.26 -2.66
CA GLU A 102 11.86 9.78 -1.37
C GLU A 102 11.01 8.60 -0.87
N ILE A 103 9.69 8.72 -0.99
CA ILE A 103 8.75 7.65 -0.60
C ILE A 103 9.04 6.40 -1.42
N ILE A 104 9.06 6.49 -2.75
CA ILE A 104 9.32 5.33 -3.63
C ILE A 104 10.66 4.68 -3.31
N THR A 105 11.73 5.49 -3.18
CA THR A 105 13.07 4.97 -2.89
C THR A 105 13.06 4.14 -1.60
N ARG A 106 12.42 4.64 -0.54
CA ARG A 106 12.31 3.94 0.74
C ARG A 106 11.51 2.64 0.63
N ILE A 107 10.38 2.65 -0.09
CA ILE A 107 9.53 1.45 -0.22
C ILE A 107 10.25 0.35 -1.00
N LEU A 108 11.08 0.71 -1.98
CA LEU A 108 11.85 -0.25 -2.77
C LEU A 108 12.98 -0.94 -1.98
N GLU A 109 13.32 -0.45 -0.79
CA GLU A 109 14.23 -1.12 0.14
C GLU A 109 13.54 -2.25 0.94
N ASP A 110 12.21 -2.41 0.85
CA ASP A 110 11.50 -3.50 1.51
C ASP A 110 11.98 -4.85 0.97
N THR A 111 12.31 -5.77 1.88
CA THR A 111 12.80 -7.10 1.53
C THR A 111 11.75 -7.94 0.82
N ASP A 112 10.48 -7.73 1.14
CA ASP A 112 9.37 -8.49 0.58
C ASP A 112 8.96 -7.94 -0.79
N SER A 113 8.95 -8.81 -1.80
CA SER A 113 8.61 -8.44 -3.16
C SER A 113 7.16 -8.00 -3.35
N LEU A 114 6.21 -8.45 -2.52
CA LEU A 114 4.80 -8.00 -2.60
C LEU A 114 4.69 -6.49 -2.34
N VAL A 115 5.55 -5.97 -1.46
CA VAL A 115 5.58 -4.53 -1.19
C VAL A 115 6.12 -3.76 -2.38
N ARG A 116 7.19 -4.27 -3.00
CA ARG A 116 7.78 -3.68 -4.22
C ARG A 116 6.86 -3.82 -5.45
N PHE A 117 6.05 -4.88 -5.53
CA PHE A 117 4.95 -4.98 -6.50
C PHE A 117 3.92 -3.86 -6.30
N GLY A 118 3.63 -3.51 -5.05
CA GLY A 118 2.80 -2.35 -4.73
C GLY A 118 3.31 -1.07 -5.41
N VAL A 119 4.64 -0.85 -5.39
CA VAL A 119 5.27 0.27 -6.10
C VAL A 119 5.04 0.17 -7.60
N LEU A 120 5.33 -0.99 -8.20
CA LEU A 120 5.15 -1.21 -9.63
C LEU A 120 3.72 -0.92 -10.11
N TYR A 121 2.71 -1.46 -9.42
CA TYR A 121 1.30 -1.21 -9.77
C TYR A 121 0.88 0.24 -9.52
N GLY A 122 1.42 0.89 -8.49
CA GLY A 122 1.18 2.32 -8.26
C GLY A 122 1.71 3.17 -9.42
N LEU A 123 2.92 2.86 -9.91
CA LEU A 123 3.56 3.52 -11.03
C LEU A 123 2.82 3.30 -12.35
N GLU A 124 2.34 2.07 -12.59
CA GLU A 124 1.51 1.74 -13.75
C GLU A 124 0.24 2.61 -13.80
N GLU A 125 -0.47 2.72 -12.67
CA GLU A 125 -1.71 3.50 -12.61
C GLU A 125 -1.50 4.99 -12.85
N ILE A 126 -0.33 5.54 -12.49
CA ILE A 126 0.05 6.94 -12.79
C ILE A 126 0.83 7.08 -14.10
N GLN A 127 1.04 5.98 -14.83
CA GLN A 127 1.76 5.91 -16.11
C GLN A 127 3.19 6.46 -16.06
N ASP A 128 3.88 6.28 -14.94
CA ASP A 128 5.29 6.66 -14.77
C ASP A 128 6.22 5.56 -15.30
N PHE A 129 6.24 5.42 -16.62
CA PHE A 129 6.99 4.36 -17.30
C PHE A 129 8.51 4.49 -17.15
N ASP A 130 9.03 5.69 -16.88
CA ASP A 130 10.47 5.88 -16.65
C ASP A 130 10.92 5.19 -15.36
N ARG A 131 10.15 5.34 -14.27
CA ARG A 131 10.43 4.60 -13.04
C ARG A 131 10.15 3.10 -13.17
N ILE A 132 9.17 2.68 -13.97
CA ILE A 132 8.94 1.25 -14.27
C ILE A 132 10.15 0.65 -14.99
N ARG A 133 10.73 1.35 -15.99
CA ARG A 133 11.97 0.91 -16.66
C ARG A 133 13.13 0.79 -15.67
N LYS A 134 13.27 1.75 -14.75
CA LYS A 134 14.29 1.67 -13.70
C LYS A 134 14.10 0.42 -12.82
N LEU A 135 12.87 0.09 -12.44
CA LEU A 135 12.57 -1.12 -11.66
C LEU A 135 12.90 -2.39 -12.42
N PHE A 136 12.56 -2.47 -13.71
CA PHE A 136 12.94 -3.59 -14.57
C PHE A 136 14.46 -3.86 -14.54
N ILE A 137 15.27 -2.81 -14.56
CA ILE A 137 16.73 -2.92 -14.57
C ILE A 137 17.29 -3.26 -13.19
N THR A 138 16.71 -2.70 -12.12
CA THR A 138 17.34 -2.66 -10.79
C THR A 138 16.79 -3.63 -9.76
N ASP A 139 15.53 -4.06 -9.87
CA ASP A 139 14.97 -5.02 -8.90
C ASP A 139 15.58 -6.40 -9.13
N SER A 140 15.88 -7.12 -8.05
CA SER A 140 16.46 -8.46 -8.12
C SER A 140 15.42 -9.57 -8.27
N ASN A 141 14.13 -9.27 -8.09
CA ASN A 141 13.05 -10.26 -8.19
C ASN A 141 12.61 -10.41 -9.65
N ILE A 142 12.83 -11.60 -10.22
CA ILE A 142 12.51 -11.90 -11.63
C ILE A 142 11.03 -11.65 -11.97
N ARG A 143 10.10 -11.88 -11.04
CA ARG A 143 8.67 -11.64 -11.30
C ARG A 143 8.37 -10.15 -11.41
N ILE A 144 9.03 -9.30 -10.62
CA ILE A 144 8.89 -7.84 -10.74
C ILE A 144 9.43 -7.40 -12.10
N GLN A 145 10.57 -7.94 -12.52
CA GLN A 145 11.14 -7.66 -13.83
C GLN A 145 10.20 -8.09 -14.96
N GLU A 146 9.67 -9.31 -14.92
CA GLU A 146 8.73 -9.84 -15.92
C GLU A 146 7.45 -9.00 -16.00
N THR A 147 6.85 -8.66 -14.85
CA THR A 147 5.65 -7.81 -14.82
C THR A 147 5.94 -6.39 -15.30
N ALA A 148 7.09 -5.81 -14.93
CA ALA A 148 7.49 -4.50 -15.44
C ALA A 148 7.67 -4.51 -16.96
N LEU A 149 8.25 -5.57 -17.51
CA LEU A 149 8.39 -5.75 -18.96
C LEU A 149 7.02 -5.84 -19.64
N GLU A 150 6.10 -6.65 -19.11
CA GLU A 150 4.74 -6.78 -19.64
C GLU A 150 4.01 -5.42 -19.68
N ILE A 151 4.08 -4.64 -18.60
CA ILE A 151 3.51 -3.29 -18.52
C ILE A 151 4.12 -2.38 -19.62
N LEU A 152 5.44 -2.42 -19.78
CA LEU A 152 6.14 -1.62 -20.78
C LEU A 152 5.79 -2.04 -22.20
N GLU A 153 5.71 -3.34 -22.48
CA GLU A 153 5.30 -3.89 -23.78
C GLU A 153 3.89 -3.47 -24.17
N ASN A 154 2.96 -3.54 -23.22
CA ASN A 154 1.57 -3.12 -23.43
C ASN A 154 1.45 -1.62 -23.70
N SER A 155 2.39 -0.81 -23.19
CA SER A 155 2.39 0.65 -23.41
C SER A 155 2.97 1.10 -24.75
N ASN A 156 4.04 0.44 -25.25
CA ASN A 156 4.88 0.97 -26.34
C ASN A 156 5.33 -0.06 -27.39
N GLY A 157 4.95 -1.33 -27.24
CA GLY A 157 5.41 -2.43 -28.08
C GLY A 157 6.87 -2.85 -27.79
N ILE A 158 7.14 -4.15 -27.87
CA ILE A 158 8.37 -4.79 -27.38
C ILE A 158 9.67 -4.20 -27.96
N TYR A 159 9.69 -3.82 -29.24
CA TYR A 159 10.90 -3.30 -29.90
C TYR A 159 11.32 -1.93 -29.38
N THR A 160 10.34 -1.05 -29.10
CA THR A 160 10.57 0.29 -28.54
C THR A 160 11.13 0.20 -27.12
N VAL A 161 10.67 -0.78 -26.35
CA VAL A 161 11.10 -1.01 -24.97
C VAL A 161 12.59 -1.37 -24.90
N PHE A 162 13.04 -2.34 -25.72
CA PHE A 162 14.45 -2.74 -25.74
C PHE A 162 15.39 -1.62 -26.22
N GLN A 163 14.97 -0.80 -27.19
CA GLN A 163 15.76 0.35 -27.62
C GLN A 163 15.93 1.41 -26.51
N GLN A 164 14.87 1.70 -25.75
CA GLN A 164 14.90 2.66 -24.66
C GLN A 164 15.71 2.15 -23.46
N ILE A 165 15.61 0.87 -23.14
CA ILE A 165 16.42 0.24 -22.09
C ILE A 165 17.90 0.31 -22.47
N ALA A 166 18.27 -0.02 -23.71
CA ALA A 166 19.65 0.02 -24.17
C ALA A 166 20.29 1.44 -24.13
N GLN A 167 19.48 2.50 -24.13
CA GLN A 167 19.95 3.89 -24.00
C GLN A 167 20.06 4.37 -22.54
N SER A 168 19.50 3.61 -21.60
CA SER A 168 19.42 3.97 -20.18
C SER A 168 20.49 3.31 -19.30
N VAL A 169 21.38 2.51 -19.91
CA VAL A 169 22.51 1.78 -19.31
C VAL A 169 23.82 2.44 -19.76
#